data_AF-A0A1A9QCP1-F1
#
_entry.id   AF-A0A1A9QCP1-F1
#
_cell.length_a   1.000
_cell.length_b   1.000
_cell.length_c   1.000
_cell.angle_alpha   90.00
_cell.angle_beta   90.00
_cell.angle_gamma   90.00
#
_symmetry.space_group_name_H-M   'P 1'
#
loop_
_entity.id
_entity.type
_entity.pdbx_description
1 polymer ?
#
loop_
_entity_poly.entity_id
_entity_poly.type
_entity_poly.pdbx_seq_one_letter_code
_entity_poly.pdbx_strand_id
1 'polypeptide(L)'
;MNRKLSLTSLISVFGLSIGLITSLNSKETPNLELPSITPVNQEVKDPKEITREESRRAFKKMNDYTFRIFSPCNMGTGWILDYEIPENGSYPKTWYIATNLHVISRYGFSENPYGQKLPTSKEEINRKRYRYRGIDYSKLSLYYDHCKEFEWYGYFDFNLAKEETGEELNSDMGLVAKKQIEEPKLFYAALNFLEEDTENEVNKNNWKDFAVLEIKFKDEEIARKITNNFATKYPVNTKEAINVFSDALEDRYSWDELSKLDQNFYSFAYPKTGDKFKASKTWNEETLEADRLSNDKYNWYHNAGEEKIPGFIAGKRIGRGLQEWGNETFNRIGHLYFLKNFPLGMGSSGAMYVDKDGNLLGLKAVVEIGKHAMHSWVDPIRSKGFTKGGIKTPKYDLILGGDKQLTSYKQQVEKYNKKTFLRERGWKHIS
;
A
#
# COMPACT_ATOMS: atom_id res chain seq x y z
N MET A 1 22.92 18.58 -55.21
CA MET A 1 24.23 19.26 -55.02
C MET A 1 25.28 18.16 -54.83
N ASN A 2 26.38 18.28 -55.57
CA ASN A 2 27.40 17.28 -55.95
C ASN A 2 27.98 16.28 -54.91
N ARG A 3 28.19 15.04 -55.41
CA ARG A 3 29.36 14.11 -55.29
C ARG A 3 29.80 13.64 -53.88
N LYS A 4 30.22 12.39 -53.62
CA LYS A 4 31.08 11.47 -54.40
C LYS A 4 31.08 10.04 -53.77
N LEU A 5 31.34 9.03 -54.60
CA LEU A 5 31.59 7.60 -54.28
C LEU A 5 32.88 7.38 -53.45
N SER A 6 33.00 6.20 -52.81
CA SER A 6 34.11 5.25 -53.06
C SER A 6 33.97 3.95 -52.27
N LEU A 7 34.06 2.83 -53.01
CA LEU A 7 34.07 1.42 -52.60
C LEU A 7 35.52 0.92 -52.79
N THR A 8 36.08 0.13 -51.87
CA THR A 8 37.16 -0.82 -52.21
C THR A 8 37.34 -1.91 -51.16
N SER A 9 37.37 -3.16 -51.65
CA SER A 9 37.72 -4.42 -50.99
C SER A 9 39.21 -4.52 -50.64
N LEU A 10 39.59 -5.43 -49.72
CA LEU A 10 40.76 -6.27 -49.96
C LEU A 10 40.73 -7.58 -49.14
N ILE A 11 41.02 -8.65 -49.88
CA ILE A 11 41.24 -10.05 -49.48
C ILE A 11 42.67 -10.20 -48.96
N SER A 12 42.91 -11.08 -47.97
CA SER A 12 44.21 -11.77 -47.87
C SER A 12 44.04 -13.20 -47.34
N VAL A 13 44.77 -14.10 -48.01
CA VAL A 13 44.89 -15.55 -47.88
C VAL A 13 46.31 -15.84 -47.39
N PHE A 14 46.56 -17.10 -46.97
CA PHE A 14 47.81 -17.79 -46.60
C PHE A 14 47.96 -18.02 -45.09
N GLY A 15 48.32 -19.22 -44.60
CA GLY A 15 48.76 -20.44 -45.28
C GLY A 15 48.96 -21.58 -44.28
N LEU A 16 48.96 -22.81 -44.80
CA LEU A 16 49.21 -24.07 -44.10
C LEU A 16 50.61 -24.16 -43.50
N SER A 17 50.72 -24.90 -42.39
CA SER A 17 51.89 -25.75 -42.11
C SER A 17 51.44 -27.08 -41.50
N ILE A 18 52.09 -28.14 -41.99
CA ILE A 18 51.83 -29.56 -41.80
C ILE A 18 52.68 -30.11 -40.66
N GLY A 19 52.11 -31.02 -39.87
CA GLY A 19 52.78 -32.25 -39.44
C GLY A 19 53.29 -32.33 -37.99
N LEU A 20 52.64 -33.17 -37.18
CA LEU A 20 53.31 -34.36 -36.65
C LEU A 20 52.28 -35.42 -36.23
N ILE A 21 52.57 -36.65 -36.62
CA ILE A 21 51.81 -37.88 -36.37
C ILE A 21 52.20 -38.43 -35.00
N THR A 22 51.22 -38.73 -34.16
CA THR A 22 51.33 -39.79 -33.14
C THR A 22 50.05 -40.61 -33.14
N SER A 23 50.18 -41.85 -33.59
CA SER A 23 49.16 -42.90 -33.44
C SER A 23 48.96 -43.21 -31.96
N LEU A 24 47.71 -43.35 -31.50
CA LEU A 24 47.37 -44.20 -30.35
C LEU A 24 45.86 -44.50 -30.34
N ASN A 25 45.56 -45.78 -30.48
CA ASN A 25 44.38 -46.53 -30.01
C ASN A 25 42.97 -46.10 -30.44
N SER A 26 42.44 -46.89 -31.37
CA SER A 26 41.01 -47.17 -31.52
C SER A 26 40.42 -47.69 -30.21
N LYS A 27 39.59 -46.86 -29.57
CA LYS A 27 38.52 -47.33 -28.69
C LYS A 27 37.20 -46.91 -29.32
N GLU A 28 36.34 -47.91 -29.49
CA GLU A 28 34.97 -47.79 -30.00
C GLU A 28 34.26 -46.61 -29.34
N THR A 29 33.79 -45.68 -30.18
CA THR A 29 32.92 -44.58 -29.75
C THR A 29 31.54 -45.19 -29.52
N PRO A 30 30.99 -45.14 -28.29
CA PRO A 30 29.61 -45.55 -28.09
C PRO A 30 28.72 -44.54 -28.81
N ASN A 31 27.81 -45.06 -29.64
CA ASN A 31 26.71 -44.29 -30.23
C ASN A 31 25.95 -43.59 -29.10
N LEU A 32 26.20 -42.29 -28.92
CA LEU A 32 25.38 -41.43 -28.07
C LEU A 32 24.09 -41.17 -28.84
N GLU A 33 23.08 -42.02 -28.61
CA GLU A 33 21.70 -41.70 -28.93
C GLU A 33 21.34 -40.41 -28.17
N LEU A 34 21.11 -39.34 -28.92
CA LEU A 34 20.54 -38.11 -28.40
C LEU A 34 19.19 -38.47 -27.75
N PRO A 35 18.98 -38.18 -26.45
CA PRO A 35 17.72 -38.49 -25.80
C PRO A 35 16.59 -37.80 -26.57
N SER A 36 15.62 -38.60 -27.01
CA SER A 36 14.39 -38.09 -27.60
C SER A 36 13.77 -37.11 -26.61
N ILE A 37 13.72 -35.83 -26.98
CA ILE A 37 13.05 -34.81 -26.19
C ILE A 37 11.56 -35.11 -26.26
N THR A 38 11.06 -35.85 -25.28
CA THR A 38 9.62 -36.03 -25.09
C THR A 38 9.05 -34.64 -24.83
N PRO A 39 8.05 -34.17 -25.60
CA PRO A 39 7.40 -32.90 -25.30
C PRO A 39 6.90 -32.96 -23.87
N VAL A 40 7.39 -32.04 -23.02
CA VAL A 40 6.82 -31.84 -21.69
C VAL A 40 5.39 -31.38 -21.94
N ASN A 41 4.44 -32.30 -21.79
CA ASN A 41 3.02 -32.01 -21.78
C ASN A 41 2.80 -31.04 -20.61
N GLN A 42 2.70 -29.75 -20.89
CA GLN A 42 2.26 -28.77 -19.90
C GLN A 42 0.81 -29.12 -19.58
N GLU A 43 0.62 -29.77 -18.45
CA GLU A 43 -0.69 -30.14 -17.93
C GLU A 43 -1.52 -28.85 -17.78
N VAL A 44 -2.61 -28.75 -18.56
CA VAL A 44 -3.51 -27.60 -18.51
C VAL A 44 -4.18 -27.62 -17.14
N LYS A 45 -3.72 -26.75 -16.23
CA LYS A 45 -4.30 -26.64 -14.89
C LYS A 45 -5.78 -26.28 -14.97
N ASP A 46 -6.59 -26.91 -14.12
CA ASP A 46 -8.00 -26.54 -13.91
C ASP A 46 -8.11 -25.04 -13.62
N PRO A 47 -8.93 -24.26 -14.37
CA PRO A 47 -9.15 -22.84 -14.11
C PRO A 47 -9.47 -22.51 -12.65
N LYS A 48 -10.19 -23.40 -11.94
CA LYS A 48 -10.47 -23.22 -10.51
C LYS A 48 -9.22 -23.25 -9.65
N GLU A 49 -8.27 -24.13 -9.97
CA GLU A 49 -7.01 -24.21 -9.23
C GLU A 49 -6.11 -23.03 -9.54
N ILE A 50 -6.12 -22.52 -10.78
CA ILE A 50 -5.42 -21.27 -11.13
C ILE A 50 -5.94 -20.13 -10.24
N THR A 51 -7.25 -19.96 -10.14
CA THR A 51 -7.86 -18.92 -9.29
C THR A 51 -7.52 -19.08 -7.80
N ARG A 52 -7.41 -20.31 -7.29
CA ARG A 52 -6.93 -20.56 -5.90
C ARG A 52 -5.45 -20.23 -5.73
N GLU A 53 -4.61 -20.58 -6.68
CA GLU A 53 -3.18 -20.24 -6.65
C GLU A 53 -2.96 -18.72 -6.68
N GLU A 54 -3.74 -18.01 -7.50
CA GLU A 54 -3.76 -16.54 -7.56
C GLU A 54 -4.12 -15.93 -6.20
N SER A 55 -5.23 -16.38 -5.59
CA SER A 55 -5.67 -15.85 -4.29
C SER A 55 -4.65 -16.12 -3.18
N ARG A 56 -4.10 -17.35 -3.12
CA ARG A 56 -3.04 -17.71 -2.15
C ARG A 56 -1.81 -16.83 -2.32
N ARG A 57 -1.38 -16.57 -3.56
CA ARG A 57 -0.24 -15.69 -3.85
C ARG A 57 -0.51 -14.26 -3.41
N ALA A 58 -1.69 -13.72 -3.75
CA ALA A 58 -2.11 -12.39 -3.33
C ALA A 58 -2.10 -12.25 -1.80
N PHE A 59 -2.79 -13.14 -1.08
CA PHE A 59 -2.87 -13.04 0.38
C PHE A 59 -1.54 -13.30 1.10
N LYS A 60 -0.69 -14.20 0.59
CA LYS A 60 0.66 -14.39 1.14
C LYS A 60 1.46 -13.09 1.04
N LYS A 61 1.44 -12.46 -0.13
CA LYS A 61 2.12 -11.19 -0.38
C LYS A 61 1.55 -10.09 0.51
N MET A 62 0.23 -9.90 0.54
CA MET A 62 -0.40 -8.89 1.40
C MET A 62 -0.12 -9.10 2.89
N ASN A 63 -0.09 -10.35 3.37
CA ASN A 63 0.20 -10.62 4.78
C ASN A 63 1.61 -10.18 5.17
N ASP A 64 2.60 -10.27 4.28
CA ASP A 64 3.94 -9.74 4.57
C ASP A 64 3.91 -8.22 4.82
N TYR A 65 3.09 -7.48 4.06
CA TYR A 65 2.99 -6.02 4.11
C TYR A 65 2.15 -5.49 5.26
N THR A 66 1.07 -6.20 5.62
CA THR A 66 -0.01 -5.62 6.43
C THR A 66 0.15 -5.86 7.93
N PHE A 67 -0.32 -4.92 8.74
CA PHE A 67 -0.37 -4.97 10.20
C PHE A 67 -1.69 -4.42 10.74
N ARG A 68 -2.03 -4.85 11.95
CA ARG A 68 -2.88 -4.07 12.83
C ARG A 68 -2.07 -2.92 13.40
N ILE A 69 -2.65 -1.73 13.42
CA ILE A 69 -2.12 -0.59 14.16
C ILE A 69 -2.86 -0.49 15.49
N PHE A 70 -2.09 -0.44 16.57
CA PHE A 70 -2.56 -0.19 17.92
C PHE A 70 -2.19 1.22 18.37
N SER A 71 -3.16 1.95 18.91
CA SER A 71 -2.96 3.24 19.57
C SER A 71 -4.08 3.47 20.60
N PRO A 72 -3.90 4.37 21.59
CA PRO A 72 -4.86 4.51 22.70
C PRO A 72 -6.28 4.86 22.28
N CYS A 73 -6.45 5.64 21.21
CA CYS A 73 -7.75 6.22 20.85
C CYS A 73 -8.25 5.84 19.46
N ASN A 74 -7.49 5.01 18.74
CA ASN A 74 -7.95 4.50 17.44
C ASN A 74 -7.21 3.21 17.08
N MET A 75 -7.84 2.42 16.22
CA MET A 75 -7.24 1.22 15.66
C MET A 75 -7.55 1.16 14.17
N GLY A 76 -6.64 0.58 13.42
CA GLY A 76 -6.77 0.46 11.98
C GLY A 76 -5.84 -0.61 11.44
N THR A 77 -5.80 -0.66 10.12
CA THR A 77 -4.87 -1.47 9.35
C THR A 77 -3.82 -0.55 8.75
N GLY A 78 -2.56 -0.95 8.83
CA GLY A 78 -1.44 -0.28 8.19
C GLY A 78 -0.62 -1.25 7.35
N TRP A 79 0.28 -0.74 6.53
CA TRP A 79 1.14 -1.57 5.70
C TRP A 79 2.48 -0.90 5.40
N ILE A 80 3.49 -1.71 5.07
CA ILE A 80 4.81 -1.21 4.68
C ILE A 80 4.74 -0.57 3.30
N LEU A 81 4.85 0.75 3.23
CA LEU A 81 5.04 1.45 1.96
C LEU A 81 6.51 1.43 1.53
N ASP A 82 7.41 1.70 2.47
CA ASP A 82 8.83 1.89 2.20
C ASP A 82 9.67 1.64 3.46
N TYR A 83 10.99 1.61 3.30
CA TYR A 83 11.96 1.57 4.40
C TYR A 83 13.25 2.29 4.01
N GLU A 84 13.98 2.80 5.00
CA GLU A 84 15.27 3.44 4.78
C GLU A 84 16.38 2.39 4.62
N ILE A 85 17.17 2.49 3.56
CA ILE A 85 18.26 1.54 3.27
C ILE A 85 19.49 1.94 4.08
N PRO A 86 19.97 1.08 5.00
CA PRO A 86 21.13 1.40 5.81
C PRO A 86 22.42 1.38 4.99
N GLU A 87 23.38 2.22 5.38
CA GLU A 87 24.66 2.37 4.66
C GLU A 87 25.58 1.15 4.81
N ASN A 88 25.50 0.45 5.94
CA ASN A 88 26.36 -0.68 6.30
C ASN A 88 25.79 -2.05 5.88
N GLY A 89 24.69 -2.09 5.13
CA GLY A 89 24.03 -3.33 4.71
C GLY A 89 23.30 -4.09 5.84
N SER A 90 23.10 -3.46 7.00
CA SER A 90 22.36 -4.07 8.11
C SER A 90 20.84 -4.12 7.86
N TYR A 91 20.05 -4.58 8.82
CA TYR A 91 18.59 -4.58 8.63
C TYR A 91 18.00 -3.19 8.86
N PRO A 92 17.03 -2.73 8.03
CA PRO A 92 16.42 -1.42 8.19
C PRO A 92 15.77 -1.23 9.56
N LYS A 93 16.06 -0.09 10.18
CA LYS A 93 15.43 0.34 11.44
C LYS A 93 14.40 1.45 11.25
N THR A 94 14.43 2.18 10.13
CA THR A 94 13.43 3.20 9.80
C THR A 94 12.48 2.66 8.75
N TRP A 95 11.19 2.73 9.04
CA TRP A 95 10.11 2.19 8.22
C TRP A 95 9.05 3.25 7.97
N TYR A 96 8.47 3.22 6.77
CA TYR A 96 7.39 4.11 6.36
C TYR A 96 6.09 3.30 6.25
N ILE A 97 5.21 3.47 7.23
CA ILE A 97 3.97 2.71 7.36
C ILE A 97 2.81 3.56 6.84
N ALA A 98 2.17 3.12 5.77
CA ALA A 98 1.01 3.77 5.20
C ALA A 98 -0.29 3.27 5.85
N THR A 99 -1.27 4.16 5.96
CA THR A 99 -2.62 3.88 6.45
C THR A 99 -3.58 5.00 6.01
N ASN A 100 -4.84 4.94 6.45
CA ASN A 100 -5.76 6.04 6.28
C ASN A 100 -5.43 7.22 7.20
N LEU A 101 -5.71 8.43 6.74
CA LEU A 101 -5.58 9.64 7.54
C LEU A 101 -6.49 9.57 8.77
N HIS A 102 -7.72 9.12 8.62
CA HIS A 102 -8.67 9.07 9.75
C HIS A 102 -8.24 8.07 10.84
N VAL A 103 -7.46 7.03 10.50
CA VAL A 103 -6.90 6.08 11.49
C VAL A 103 -5.96 6.80 12.45
N ILE A 104 -5.20 7.78 11.96
CA ILE A 104 -4.21 8.52 12.76
C ILE A 104 -4.69 9.90 13.22
N SER A 105 -5.97 10.22 13.00
CA SER A 105 -6.57 11.53 13.31
C SER A 105 -6.57 11.89 14.81
N ARG A 106 -6.27 10.93 15.69
CA ARG A 106 -6.20 11.12 17.14
C ARG A 106 -4.82 10.79 17.70
N TYR A 107 -3.77 11.02 16.90
CA TYR A 107 -2.40 10.72 17.32
C TYR A 107 -1.74 11.94 17.94
N GLY A 108 -1.07 11.72 19.08
CA GLY A 108 -0.36 12.76 19.82
C GLY A 108 1.09 12.86 19.44
N PHE A 109 1.39 13.48 18.30
CA PHE A 109 2.77 13.71 17.85
C PHE A 109 3.45 14.77 18.74
N SER A 110 4.50 14.38 19.45
CA SER A 110 5.31 15.29 20.28
C SER A 110 6.32 16.11 19.46
N GLU A 111 6.64 15.63 18.25
CA GLU A 111 7.54 16.26 17.29
C GLU A 111 6.87 16.47 15.93
N ASN A 112 7.38 17.43 15.16
CA ASN A 112 6.96 17.68 13.77
C ASN A 112 8.16 18.02 12.86
N PRO A 113 9.12 17.10 12.69
CA PRO A 113 10.32 17.39 11.91
C PRO A 113 10.01 17.59 10.41
N TYR A 114 8.88 17.07 9.95
CA TYR A 114 8.48 17.09 8.54
C TYR A 114 7.54 18.24 8.17
N GLY A 115 7.29 19.17 9.11
CA GLY A 115 6.43 20.33 8.91
C GLY A 115 5.02 19.98 8.47
N GLN A 116 4.53 18.79 8.81
CA GLN A 116 3.19 18.34 8.44
C GLN A 116 2.15 19.04 9.29
N LYS A 117 0.94 19.21 8.76
CA LYS A 117 -0.19 19.62 9.61
C LYS A 117 -0.48 18.48 10.58
N LEU A 118 -0.41 18.73 11.88
CA LEU A 118 -0.71 17.71 12.91
C LEU A 118 -2.19 17.71 13.28
N PRO A 119 -2.76 16.56 13.68
CA PRO A 119 -4.15 16.47 14.11
C PRO A 119 -4.38 17.15 15.47
N THR A 120 -3.33 17.24 16.30
CA THR A 120 -3.28 18.03 17.54
C THR A 120 -1.94 18.75 17.58
N SER A 121 -1.92 20.01 18.04
CA SER A 121 -0.68 20.78 18.11
C SER A 121 0.34 20.10 19.04
N LYS A 122 1.62 20.11 18.64
CA LYS A 122 2.70 19.54 19.47
C LYS A 122 2.83 20.27 20.81
N GLU A 123 2.56 21.57 20.83
CA GLU A 123 2.59 22.40 22.04
C GLU A 123 1.54 21.94 23.04
N GLU A 124 0.33 21.63 22.59
CA GLU A 124 -0.72 21.09 23.45
C GLU A 124 -0.36 19.72 24.00
N ILE A 125 0.12 18.80 23.15
CA ILE A 125 0.55 17.45 23.55
C ILE A 125 1.65 17.55 24.60
N ASN A 126 2.70 18.35 24.34
CA ASN A 126 3.82 18.51 25.24
C ASN A 126 3.41 19.17 26.56
N ARG A 127 2.48 20.15 26.54
CA ARG A 127 1.92 20.75 27.76
C ARG A 127 1.18 19.73 28.62
N LYS A 128 0.34 18.87 28.02
CA LYS A 128 -0.38 17.82 28.75
C LYS A 128 0.62 16.82 29.36
N ARG A 129 1.55 16.30 28.56
CA ARG A 129 2.57 15.36 29.04
C ARG A 129 3.45 15.94 30.14
N TYR A 130 3.86 17.20 30.02
CA TYR A 130 4.63 17.87 31.07
C TYR A 130 3.87 17.95 32.40
N ARG A 131 2.58 18.31 32.34
CA ARG A 131 1.70 18.37 33.52
C ARG A 131 1.51 17.00 34.18
N TYR A 132 1.49 15.93 33.40
CA TYR A 132 1.18 14.57 33.86
C TYR A 132 2.36 13.58 33.76
N ARG A 133 3.61 14.08 33.74
CA ARG A 133 4.85 13.31 33.53
C ARG A 133 5.14 12.19 34.54
N GLY A 134 4.37 12.11 35.62
CA GLY A 134 4.51 11.09 36.67
C GLY A 134 3.63 9.86 36.49
N ILE A 135 2.75 9.83 35.48
CA ILE A 135 1.86 8.68 35.24
C ILE A 135 2.60 7.64 34.38
N ASP A 136 2.66 6.41 34.87
CA ASP A 136 3.24 5.27 34.16
C ASP A 136 2.15 4.52 33.38
N TYR A 137 2.25 4.54 32.06
CA TYR A 137 1.35 3.85 31.13
C TYR A 137 1.96 2.58 30.52
N SER A 138 3.14 2.14 30.98
CA SER A 138 3.86 1.00 30.41
C SER A 138 3.09 -0.33 30.47
N LYS A 139 2.10 -0.42 31.37
CA LYS A 139 1.21 -1.58 31.54
C LYS A 139 -0.17 -1.39 30.90
N LEU A 140 -0.39 -0.30 30.17
CA LEU A 140 -1.67 -0.06 29.49
C LEU A 140 -1.71 -0.81 28.15
N SER A 141 -2.73 -1.66 27.98
CA SER A 141 -2.99 -2.32 26.70
C SER A 141 -3.66 -1.34 25.74
N LEU A 142 -3.13 -1.21 24.53
CA LEU A 142 -3.64 -0.38 23.45
C LEU A 142 -4.84 -1.00 22.72
N TYR A 143 -5.29 -2.20 23.12
CA TYR A 143 -6.46 -2.83 22.52
C TYR A 143 -7.79 -2.22 22.96
N TYR A 144 -7.84 -1.72 24.21
CA TYR A 144 -9.03 -1.09 24.77
C TYR A 144 -9.09 0.40 24.45
N ASP A 145 -10.27 0.98 24.64
CA ASP A 145 -10.49 2.42 24.43
C ASP A 145 -9.85 3.22 25.58
N HIS A 146 -8.72 3.85 25.27
CA HIS A 146 -7.96 4.75 26.12
C HIS A 146 -7.92 6.17 25.54
N CYS A 147 -9.02 6.57 24.88
CA CYS A 147 -9.16 7.93 24.36
C CYS A 147 -9.03 8.99 25.45
N LYS A 148 -9.52 8.72 26.66
CA LYS A 148 -9.46 9.69 27.78
C LYS A 148 -8.01 9.98 28.18
N GLU A 149 -7.16 8.96 28.20
CA GLU A 149 -5.75 9.11 28.55
C GLU A 149 -5.00 9.97 27.53
N PHE A 150 -5.32 9.79 26.25
CA PHE A 150 -4.84 10.67 25.19
C PHE A 150 -5.38 12.11 25.35
N GLU A 151 -6.70 12.27 25.45
CA GLU A 151 -7.36 13.57 25.45
C GLU A 151 -6.98 14.42 26.67
N TRP A 152 -6.87 13.81 27.86
CA TRP A 152 -6.65 14.53 29.11
C TRP A 152 -5.17 14.63 29.48
N TYR A 153 -4.40 13.55 29.26
CA TYR A 153 -3.01 13.47 29.73
C TYR A 153 -1.99 13.58 28.60
N GLY A 154 -2.42 13.58 27.34
CA GLY A 154 -1.52 13.58 26.19
C GLY A 154 -0.76 12.27 26.03
N TYR A 155 -1.25 11.18 26.64
CA TYR A 155 -0.67 9.86 26.48
C TYR A 155 -0.79 9.40 25.03
N PHE A 156 0.33 8.98 24.46
CA PHE A 156 0.36 8.37 23.16
C PHE A 156 1.40 7.26 23.18
N ASP A 157 1.02 6.12 22.63
CA ASP A 157 1.89 5.01 22.37
C ASP A 157 1.39 4.30 21.11
N PHE A 158 2.19 3.38 20.60
CA PHE A 158 2.00 2.80 19.29
C PHE A 158 2.56 1.39 19.25
N ASN A 159 1.86 0.49 18.56
CA ASN A 159 2.42 -0.81 18.21
C ASN A 159 1.83 -1.32 16.89
N LEU A 160 2.56 -2.24 16.27
CA LEU A 160 2.18 -3.01 15.09
C LEU A 160 2.03 -4.47 15.47
N ALA A 161 0.98 -5.12 15.00
CA ALA A 161 0.80 -6.56 15.18
C ALA A 161 0.52 -7.27 13.88
N LYS A 162 0.98 -8.52 13.82
CA LYS A 162 0.49 -9.52 12.89
C LYS A 162 -0.32 -10.58 13.63
N GLU A 163 -1.19 -11.28 12.92
CA GLU A 163 -1.96 -12.40 13.48
C GLU A 163 -1.03 -13.48 14.07
N GLU A 164 0.05 -13.81 13.38
CA GLU A 164 0.91 -14.94 13.75
C GLU A 164 1.87 -14.63 14.90
N THR A 165 2.23 -13.36 15.10
CA THR A 165 3.28 -12.95 16.06
C THR A 165 2.76 -12.02 17.16
N GLY A 166 1.50 -11.57 17.08
CA GLY A 166 0.97 -10.54 17.98
C GLY A 166 0.98 -10.94 19.45
N GLU A 167 0.63 -12.19 19.74
CA GLU A 167 0.61 -12.72 21.11
C GLU A 167 2.04 -12.88 21.66
N GLU A 168 2.94 -13.51 20.90
CA GLU A 168 4.36 -13.70 21.29
C GLU A 168 5.04 -12.36 21.61
N LEU A 169 4.79 -11.34 20.79
CA LEU A 169 5.43 -10.03 20.92
C LEU A 169 4.72 -9.10 21.93
N ASN A 170 3.59 -9.54 22.51
CA ASN A 170 2.69 -8.70 23.31
C ASN A 170 2.39 -7.39 22.57
N SER A 171 1.95 -7.51 21.31
CA SER A 171 1.81 -6.39 20.38
C SER A 171 0.65 -5.45 20.68
N ASP A 172 -0.19 -5.74 21.68
CA ASP A 172 -1.15 -4.79 22.22
C ASP A 172 -0.53 -3.84 23.26
N MET A 173 0.72 -4.04 23.67
CA MET A 173 1.40 -3.15 24.61
C MET A 173 2.31 -2.19 23.86
N GLY A 174 2.32 -0.91 24.24
CA GLY A 174 3.04 0.14 23.51
C GLY A 174 4.56 -0.03 23.35
N LEU A 175 5.07 0.15 22.12
CA LEU A 175 6.50 0.05 21.81
C LEU A 175 7.30 1.27 22.31
N VAL A 176 6.66 2.44 22.43
CA VAL A 176 7.31 3.66 22.94
C VAL A 176 7.60 3.49 24.43
N ALA A 177 6.60 3.07 25.22
CA ALA A 177 6.81 2.80 26.65
C ALA A 177 7.81 1.65 26.90
N LYS A 178 7.81 0.61 26.05
CA LYS A 178 8.84 -0.44 26.06
C LYS A 178 10.22 0.04 25.58
N LYS A 179 10.35 1.29 25.13
CA LYS A 179 11.58 1.90 24.57
C LYS A 179 12.13 1.16 23.35
N GLN A 180 11.30 0.43 22.63
CA GLN A 180 11.71 -0.36 21.45
C GLN A 180 11.73 0.48 20.17
N ILE A 181 10.94 1.55 20.12
CA ILE A 181 10.94 2.54 19.05
C ILE A 181 11.16 3.96 19.59
N GLU A 182 11.55 4.87 18.72
CA GLU A 182 11.30 6.30 18.91
C GLU A 182 9.80 6.61 18.70
N GLU A 183 9.31 7.74 19.20
CA GLU A 183 7.92 8.13 18.94
C GLU A 183 7.67 8.25 17.43
N PRO A 184 6.58 7.65 16.91
CA PRO A 184 6.17 7.79 15.52
C PRO A 184 6.10 9.24 15.08
N LYS A 185 6.53 9.51 13.84
CA LYS A 185 6.47 10.84 13.21
C LYS A 185 5.50 10.82 12.04
N LEU A 186 4.71 11.87 11.88
CA LEU A 186 3.90 12.05 10.67
C LEU A 186 4.81 12.49 9.52
N PHE A 187 5.09 11.58 8.59
CA PHE A 187 5.98 11.83 7.47
C PHE A 187 5.26 12.49 6.29
N TYR A 188 4.05 12.01 5.98
CA TYR A 188 3.22 12.57 4.92
C TYR A 188 1.73 12.41 5.26
N ALA A 189 0.93 13.42 4.94
CA ALA A 189 -0.53 13.38 4.97
C ALA A 189 -1.08 14.05 3.70
N ALA A 190 -2.05 13.41 3.04
CA ALA A 190 -2.68 13.95 1.83
C ALA A 190 -3.74 15.03 2.17
N LEU A 191 -3.27 16.13 2.77
CA LEU A 191 -4.04 17.32 3.17
C LEU A 191 -3.56 18.53 2.39
N ASN A 192 -4.47 19.30 1.78
CA ASN A 192 -4.13 20.43 0.92
C ASN A 192 -3.04 20.07 -0.11
N PHE A 193 -3.15 18.86 -0.67
CA PHE A 193 -2.11 18.31 -1.52
C PHE A 193 -2.29 18.72 -2.98
N LEU A 194 -3.46 19.23 -3.37
CA LEU A 194 -3.72 19.84 -4.67
C LEU A 194 -3.93 21.36 -4.54
N GLU A 195 -3.54 22.09 -5.57
CA GLU A 195 -3.97 23.48 -5.80
C GLU A 195 -5.50 23.57 -5.90
N GLU A 196 -6.06 24.70 -5.50
CA GLU A 196 -7.50 24.94 -5.66
C GLU A 196 -7.87 24.98 -7.16
N ASP A 197 -8.90 24.22 -7.52
CA ASP A 197 -9.42 24.07 -8.87
C ASP A 197 -10.92 23.82 -8.80
N THR A 198 -11.69 24.91 -8.86
CA THR A 198 -13.16 24.87 -8.72
C THR A 198 -13.84 24.14 -9.87
N GLU A 199 -13.23 24.10 -11.07
CA GLU A 199 -13.77 23.37 -12.22
C GLU A 199 -13.80 21.85 -11.94
N ASN A 200 -12.75 21.37 -11.26
CA ASN A 200 -12.56 19.98 -10.86
C ASN A 200 -13.02 19.66 -9.42
N GLU A 201 -13.79 20.57 -8.80
CA GLU A 201 -14.29 20.44 -7.42
C GLU A 201 -13.19 20.28 -6.36
N VAL A 202 -12.01 20.84 -6.62
CA VAL A 202 -10.91 20.91 -5.66
C VAL A 202 -11.00 22.24 -4.92
N ASN A 203 -11.62 22.22 -3.75
CA ASN A 203 -11.67 23.38 -2.88
C ASN A 203 -10.43 23.49 -1.99
N LYS A 204 -10.27 24.63 -1.32
CA LYS A 204 -9.41 24.74 -0.13
C LYS A 204 -9.73 23.64 0.88
N ASN A 205 -8.74 23.20 1.63
CA ASN A 205 -8.85 22.10 2.58
C ASN A 205 -9.27 20.80 1.87
N ASN A 206 -8.73 20.52 0.69
CA ASN A 206 -8.93 19.22 0.04
C ASN A 206 -8.15 18.12 0.76
N TRP A 207 -8.66 16.88 0.71
CA TRP A 207 -7.94 15.73 1.23
C TRP A 207 -8.24 14.42 0.52
N LYS A 208 -7.32 13.47 0.70
CA LYS A 208 -7.50 12.05 0.46
C LYS A 208 -7.13 11.28 1.72
N ASP A 209 -7.75 10.13 1.93
CA ASP A 209 -7.64 9.37 3.16
C ASP A 209 -6.36 8.54 3.19
N PHE A 210 -5.23 9.22 3.22
CA PHE A 210 -3.91 8.63 3.10
C PHE A 210 -2.90 9.38 3.97
N ALA A 211 -2.15 8.61 4.75
CA ALA A 211 -1.04 9.12 5.54
C ALA A 211 0.08 8.09 5.63
N VAL A 212 1.28 8.57 5.91
CA VAL A 212 2.48 7.77 6.10
C VAL A 212 3.17 8.18 7.40
N LEU A 213 3.38 7.20 8.27
CA LEU A 213 4.14 7.35 9.51
C LEU A 213 5.58 6.91 9.29
N GLU A 214 6.55 7.65 9.83
CA GLU A 214 7.91 7.16 10.02
C GLU A 214 8.02 6.50 11.39
N ILE A 215 8.43 5.22 11.40
CA ILE A 215 8.64 4.41 12.60
C ILE A 215 10.11 4.03 12.66
N LYS A 216 10.80 4.40 13.74
CA LYS A 216 12.23 4.11 13.92
C LYS A 216 12.45 3.19 15.11
N PHE A 217 12.84 1.95 14.82
CA PHE A 217 13.24 0.95 15.81
C PHE A 217 14.62 1.27 16.37
N LYS A 218 14.83 0.98 17.65
CA LYS A 218 16.14 1.13 18.29
C LYS A 218 17.04 -0.08 18.04
N ASP A 219 16.44 -1.23 17.77
CA ASP A 219 17.10 -2.52 17.63
C ASP A 219 16.71 -3.20 16.31
N GLU A 220 17.69 -3.85 15.65
CA GLU A 220 17.51 -4.50 14.36
C GLU A 220 16.70 -5.81 14.45
N GLU A 221 16.90 -6.59 15.51
CA GLU A 221 16.19 -7.85 15.71
C GLU A 221 14.70 -7.60 15.99
N ILE A 222 14.38 -6.58 16.80
CA ILE A 222 12.99 -6.15 17.00
C ILE A 222 12.36 -5.68 15.68
N ALA A 223 13.06 -4.84 14.92
CA ALA A 223 12.59 -4.39 13.61
C ALA A 223 12.31 -5.60 12.70
N ARG A 224 13.24 -6.56 12.64
CA ARG A 224 13.11 -7.78 11.82
C ARG A 224 11.92 -8.63 12.24
N LYS A 225 11.72 -8.86 13.54
CA LYS A 225 10.59 -9.64 14.06
C LYS A 225 9.26 -8.98 13.73
N ILE A 226 9.10 -7.70 14.09
CA ILE A 226 7.83 -6.97 13.87
C ILE A 226 7.52 -6.86 12.38
N THR A 227 8.51 -6.58 11.54
CA THR A 227 8.30 -6.46 10.09
C THR A 227 8.32 -7.82 9.37
N ASN A 228 8.35 -8.94 10.08
CA ASN A 228 8.39 -10.29 9.50
C ASN A 228 9.49 -10.45 8.43
N ASN A 229 10.69 -9.95 8.74
CA ASN A 229 11.88 -10.00 7.89
C ASN A 229 11.66 -9.44 6.47
N PHE A 230 10.77 -8.46 6.34
CA PHE A 230 10.33 -7.90 5.06
C PHE A 230 11.48 -7.48 4.14
N ALA A 231 12.46 -6.70 4.61
CA ALA A 231 13.51 -6.17 3.73
C ALA A 231 14.40 -7.26 3.12
N THR A 232 14.50 -8.42 3.78
CA THR A 232 15.20 -9.60 3.26
C THR A 232 14.37 -10.32 2.19
N LYS A 233 13.04 -10.38 2.37
CA LYS A 233 12.11 -10.97 1.39
C LYS A 233 11.93 -10.10 0.15
N TYR A 234 12.04 -8.78 0.32
CA TYR A 234 11.78 -7.79 -0.73
C TYR A 234 12.98 -6.85 -0.92
N PRO A 235 14.15 -7.36 -1.36
CA PRO A 235 15.30 -6.51 -1.68
C PRO A 235 15.00 -5.56 -2.85
N VAL A 236 15.81 -4.51 -3.03
CA VAL A 236 15.60 -3.45 -4.03
C VAL A 236 15.32 -3.99 -5.44
N ASN A 237 15.95 -5.09 -5.86
CA ASN A 237 15.77 -5.70 -7.18
C ASN A 237 14.64 -6.73 -7.28
N THR A 238 13.84 -6.93 -6.22
CA THR A 238 12.77 -7.93 -6.21
C THR A 238 11.70 -7.61 -7.25
N LYS A 239 11.20 -8.66 -7.91
CA LYS A 239 10.01 -8.65 -8.75
C LYS A 239 8.73 -9.02 -7.99
N GLU A 240 8.89 -9.48 -6.76
CA GLU A 240 7.78 -9.99 -5.95
C GLU A 240 7.09 -8.91 -5.11
N ALA A 241 7.52 -7.65 -5.15
CA ALA A 241 6.86 -6.58 -4.41
C ALA A 241 5.42 -6.33 -4.90
N ILE A 242 4.55 -5.77 -4.04
CA ILE A 242 3.28 -5.19 -4.49
C ILE A 242 3.60 -4.01 -5.42
N ASN A 243 2.91 -3.95 -6.55
CA ASN A 243 3.04 -2.85 -7.49
C ASN A 243 2.24 -1.64 -6.99
N VAL A 244 2.89 -0.78 -6.20
CA VAL A 244 2.32 0.47 -5.73
C VAL A 244 2.27 1.56 -6.81
N PHE A 245 2.77 1.31 -8.03
CA PHE A 245 2.87 2.26 -9.15
C PHE A 245 1.92 1.96 -10.31
N SER A 246 1.06 0.94 -10.18
CA SER A 246 0.09 0.57 -11.21
C SER A 246 -0.91 1.68 -11.50
N ASP A 247 -1.26 1.88 -12.77
CA ASP A 247 -2.30 2.81 -13.20
C ASP A 247 -3.65 2.57 -12.50
N ALA A 248 -4.45 3.63 -12.36
CA ALA A 248 -5.81 3.57 -11.79
C ALA A 248 -6.72 2.68 -12.65
N LEU A 249 -7.85 2.20 -12.13
CA LEU A 249 -8.76 1.33 -12.90
C LEU A 249 -9.26 2.00 -14.19
N GLU A 250 -9.65 3.27 -14.10
CA GLU A 250 -10.12 4.09 -15.22
C GLU A 250 -9.05 4.40 -16.28
N ASP A 251 -7.78 4.10 -15.97
CA ASP A 251 -6.66 4.27 -16.88
C ASP A 251 -6.25 2.96 -17.56
N ARG A 252 -6.60 1.83 -16.92
CA ARG A 252 -6.30 0.48 -17.40
C ARG A 252 -7.39 -0.09 -18.30
N TYR A 253 -8.61 0.39 -18.14
CA TYR A 253 -9.80 -0.12 -18.80
C TYR A 253 -10.66 1.03 -19.31
N SER A 254 -11.28 0.84 -20.47
CA SER A 254 -12.37 1.70 -20.92
C SER A 254 -13.59 1.58 -20.01
N TRP A 255 -14.49 2.58 -20.07
CA TRP A 255 -15.72 2.55 -19.28
C TRP A 255 -16.65 1.37 -19.61
N ASP A 256 -16.66 0.90 -20.87
CA ASP A 256 -17.43 -0.29 -21.26
C ASP A 256 -16.83 -1.56 -20.64
N GLU A 257 -15.49 -1.70 -20.65
CA GLU A 257 -14.79 -2.81 -19.99
C GLU A 257 -15.02 -2.80 -18.48
N LEU A 258 -14.92 -1.63 -17.82
CA LEU A 258 -15.19 -1.48 -16.39
C LEU A 258 -16.61 -1.91 -16.02
N SER A 259 -17.60 -1.60 -16.86
CA SER A 259 -19.00 -1.97 -16.61
C SER A 259 -19.24 -3.49 -16.62
N LYS A 260 -18.34 -4.24 -17.25
CA LYS A 260 -18.39 -5.70 -17.42
C LYS A 260 -17.27 -6.41 -16.65
N LEU A 261 -16.45 -5.68 -15.89
CA LEU A 261 -15.26 -6.22 -15.26
C LEU A 261 -15.65 -7.17 -14.14
N ASP A 262 -15.42 -8.47 -14.37
CA ASP A 262 -15.69 -9.55 -13.41
C ASP A 262 -14.39 -10.06 -12.77
N GLN A 263 -13.56 -9.13 -12.30
CA GLN A 263 -12.26 -9.45 -11.71
C GLN A 263 -12.32 -9.45 -10.18
N ASN A 264 -11.60 -10.40 -9.56
CA ASN A 264 -11.37 -10.44 -8.12
C ASN A 264 -10.37 -9.35 -7.67
N PHE A 265 -10.74 -8.66 -6.58
CA PHE A 265 -9.89 -7.75 -5.82
C PHE A 265 -9.73 -8.27 -4.40
N TYR A 266 -8.50 -8.32 -3.93
CA TYR A 266 -8.12 -8.95 -2.68
C TYR A 266 -7.77 -7.91 -1.62
N SER A 267 -8.22 -8.15 -0.39
CA SER A 267 -7.86 -7.36 0.79
C SER A 267 -7.57 -8.26 1.98
N PHE A 268 -6.51 -7.91 2.71
CA PHE A 268 -6.10 -8.52 3.97
C PHE A 268 -6.06 -7.41 5.01
N ALA A 269 -6.82 -7.55 6.11
CA ALA A 269 -7.06 -6.47 7.07
C ALA A 269 -7.22 -6.96 8.51
N TYR A 270 -7.25 -6.03 9.46
CA TYR A 270 -7.44 -6.30 10.88
C TYR A 270 -8.70 -5.62 11.43
N PRO A 271 -9.91 -6.10 11.05
CA PRO A 271 -11.13 -5.59 11.66
C PRO A 271 -11.17 -5.89 13.16
N LYS A 272 -11.94 -5.09 13.90
CA LYS A 272 -12.24 -5.31 15.31
C LYS A 272 -13.10 -6.56 15.42
N THR A 273 -12.46 -7.65 15.83
CA THR A 273 -13.12 -8.91 16.20
C THR A 273 -13.03 -9.12 17.71
N GLY A 274 -13.50 -10.26 18.24
CA GLY A 274 -13.25 -10.63 19.64
C GLY A 274 -11.78 -10.90 19.93
N ASP A 275 -11.00 -11.26 18.91
CA ASP A 275 -9.56 -11.50 18.98
C ASP A 275 -8.81 -10.25 18.50
N LYS A 276 -7.90 -9.76 19.35
CA LYS A 276 -7.11 -8.54 19.12
C LYS A 276 -6.10 -8.67 17.98
N PHE A 277 -5.68 -9.88 17.60
CA PHE A 277 -4.68 -10.08 16.54
C PHE A 277 -5.25 -10.73 15.28
N LYS A 278 -6.48 -11.26 15.33
CA LYS A 278 -7.12 -11.89 14.17
C LYS A 278 -7.17 -10.98 12.94
N ALA A 279 -6.65 -11.48 11.83
CA ALA A 279 -6.81 -10.86 10.52
C ALA A 279 -8.03 -11.43 9.77
N SER A 280 -8.45 -10.74 8.72
CA SER A 280 -9.52 -11.15 7.82
C SER A 280 -9.11 -10.97 6.36
N LYS A 281 -9.59 -11.88 5.51
CA LYS A 281 -9.35 -11.91 4.06
C LYS A 281 -10.67 -11.77 3.32
N THR A 282 -10.65 -11.11 2.18
CA THR A 282 -11.83 -11.00 1.31
C THR A 282 -11.83 -12.12 0.27
N TRP A 283 -12.20 -13.33 0.72
CA TRP A 283 -12.16 -14.54 -0.10
C TRP A 283 -13.17 -15.58 0.34
N ASN A 284 -13.84 -16.21 -0.62
CA ASN A 284 -14.66 -17.40 -0.40
C ASN A 284 -14.07 -18.58 -1.21
N GLU A 285 -13.63 -19.62 -0.50
CA GLU A 285 -13.00 -20.81 -1.09
C GLU A 285 -13.98 -21.69 -1.90
N GLU A 286 -15.27 -21.62 -1.60
CA GLU A 286 -16.32 -22.39 -2.29
C GLU A 286 -16.70 -21.75 -3.62
N THR A 287 -16.93 -20.42 -3.60
CA THR A 287 -17.34 -19.67 -4.80
C THR A 287 -16.17 -19.18 -5.63
N LEU A 288 -14.95 -19.18 -5.08
CA LEU A 288 -13.73 -18.64 -5.69
C LEU A 288 -13.84 -17.15 -6.01
N GLU A 289 -14.56 -16.42 -5.16
CA GLU A 289 -14.81 -15.00 -5.33
C GLU A 289 -14.14 -14.19 -4.21
N ALA A 290 -13.55 -13.07 -4.62
CA ALA A 290 -13.10 -11.99 -3.74
C ALA A 290 -14.06 -10.80 -3.87
N ASP A 291 -13.62 -9.59 -3.51
CA ASP A 291 -14.39 -8.39 -3.81
C ASP A 291 -14.42 -8.13 -5.32
N ARG A 292 -15.53 -7.57 -5.81
CA ARG A 292 -15.70 -7.14 -7.21
C ARG A 292 -16.29 -5.75 -7.28
N LEU A 293 -16.17 -5.08 -8.43
CA LEU A 293 -16.87 -3.82 -8.66
C LEU A 293 -18.38 -4.00 -8.45
N SER A 294 -18.97 -3.09 -7.68
CA SER A 294 -20.39 -3.10 -7.36
C SER A 294 -21.16 -2.10 -8.21
N ASN A 295 -22.44 -2.37 -8.39
CA ASN A 295 -23.38 -1.39 -8.91
C ASN A 295 -24.10 -0.73 -7.74
N ASP A 296 -24.29 0.59 -7.76
CA ASP A 296 -25.21 1.26 -6.84
C ASP A 296 -26.67 0.95 -7.23
N LYS A 297 -27.08 -0.28 -6.93
CA LYS A 297 -28.42 -0.79 -7.25
C LYS A 297 -29.52 0.01 -6.56
N TYR A 298 -29.24 0.53 -5.37
CA TYR A 298 -30.23 1.18 -4.51
C TYR A 298 -30.29 2.71 -4.67
N ASN A 299 -29.47 3.29 -5.56
CA ASN A 299 -29.37 4.74 -5.75
C ASN A 299 -28.96 5.49 -4.47
N TRP A 300 -28.11 4.88 -3.64
CA TRP A 300 -27.65 5.53 -2.42
C TRP A 300 -26.75 6.73 -2.68
N TYR A 301 -26.05 6.73 -3.82
CA TYR A 301 -24.98 7.67 -4.13
C TYR A 301 -25.16 8.37 -5.47
N HIS A 302 -26.36 8.38 -6.04
CA HIS A 302 -26.67 9.07 -7.30
C HIS A 302 -27.93 9.92 -7.19
N ASN A 303 -27.91 11.09 -7.84
CA ASN A 303 -29.12 11.89 -8.00
C ASN A 303 -29.98 11.35 -9.14
N ALA A 304 -31.27 11.68 -9.13
CA ALA A 304 -32.15 11.37 -10.25
C ALA A 304 -31.62 11.97 -11.56
N GLY A 305 -31.51 11.15 -12.60
CA GLY A 305 -31.04 11.56 -13.93
C GLY A 305 -29.53 11.46 -14.16
N GLU A 306 -28.73 11.11 -13.16
CA GLU A 306 -27.29 10.89 -13.35
C GLU A 306 -26.99 9.48 -13.90
N GLU A 307 -26.02 9.40 -14.82
CA GLU A 307 -25.47 8.11 -15.27
C GLU A 307 -24.75 7.44 -14.10
N LYS A 308 -25.11 6.17 -13.83
CA LYS A 308 -24.41 5.35 -12.84
C LYS A 308 -23.15 4.79 -13.45
N ILE A 309 -22.05 4.85 -12.70
CA ILE A 309 -20.77 4.30 -13.13
C ILE A 309 -20.47 3.08 -12.25
N PRO A 310 -20.60 1.85 -12.79
CA PRO A 310 -20.30 0.62 -12.05
C PRO A 310 -18.94 0.68 -11.36
N GLY A 311 -18.94 0.54 -10.04
CA GLY A 311 -17.73 0.53 -9.23
C GLY A 311 -17.20 1.90 -8.84
N PHE A 312 -17.87 3.01 -9.16
CA PHE A 312 -17.39 4.35 -8.86
C PHE A 312 -18.47 5.17 -8.15
N ILE A 313 -18.06 5.88 -7.09
CA ILE A 313 -18.92 6.83 -6.39
C ILE A 313 -18.20 8.15 -6.15
N ALA A 314 -18.92 9.27 -6.18
CA ALA A 314 -18.35 10.57 -5.86
C ALA A 314 -18.02 10.66 -4.36
N GLY A 315 -16.78 11.03 -4.02
CA GLY A 315 -16.30 11.08 -2.64
C GLY A 315 -17.06 12.06 -1.75
N LYS A 316 -17.54 13.17 -2.33
CA LYS A 316 -18.39 14.16 -1.65
C LYS A 316 -19.73 13.62 -1.16
N ARG A 317 -20.18 12.45 -1.66
CA ARG A 317 -21.48 11.84 -1.31
C ARG A 317 -21.42 10.89 -0.13
N ILE A 318 -20.22 10.55 0.33
CA ILE A 318 -20.06 9.74 1.51
C ILE A 318 -20.19 10.63 2.74
N GLY A 319 -21.02 10.24 3.72
CA GLY A 319 -21.31 11.03 4.94
C GLY A 319 -20.09 11.35 5.83
N ARG A 320 -18.90 10.81 5.49
CA ARG A 320 -17.58 11.19 6.02
C ARG A 320 -16.77 12.05 5.04
N GLY A 321 -17.44 12.83 4.19
CA GLY A 321 -16.79 13.73 3.23
C GLY A 321 -16.00 14.85 3.92
N LEU A 322 -16.35 15.11 5.19
CA LEU A 322 -15.65 16.04 6.08
C LEU A 322 -14.73 15.26 7.04
N GLN A 323 -13.45 15.65 7.08
CA GLN A 323 -12.49 15.17 8.07
C GLN A 323 -12.00 16.35 8.91
N GLU A 324 -12.15 16.25 10.22
CA GLU A 324 -11.54 17.20 11.16
C GLU A 324 -10.05 16.88 11.32
N TRP A 325 -9.21 17.89 11.19
CA TRP A 325 -7.78 17.75 11.36
C TRP A 325 -7.18 19.04 11.94
N GLY A 326 -6.79 18.98 13.22
CA GLY A 326 -6.54 20.18 14.00
C GLY A 326 -7.82 20.99 14.15
N ASN A 327 -7.76 22.29 13.84
CA ASN A 327 -8.90 23.20 13.94
C ASN A 327 -9.59 23.46 12.58
N GLU A 328 -9.36 22.60 11.59
CA GLU A 328 -9.92 22.75 10.25
C GLU A 328 -10.69 21.51 9.81
N THR A 329 -11.70 21.75 8.98
CA THR A 329 -12.46 20.71 8.29
C THR A 329 -12.01 20.60 6.85
N PHE A 330 -11.75 19.37 6.42
CA PHE A 330 -11.27 19.05 5.08
C PHE A 330 -12.34 18.34 4.23
N ASN A 331 -12.41 18.68 2.95
CA ASN A 331 -13.35 18.16 1.96
C ASN A 331 -12.72 17.05 1.13
N ARG A 332 -13.33 15.87 1.14
CA ARG A 332 -12.87 14.72 0.36
C ARG A 332 -13.10 15.01 -1.12
N ILE A 333 -12.07 14.81 -1.94
CA ILE A 333 -12.14 15.04 -3.39
C ILE A 333 -12.14 13.74 -4.19
N GLY A 334 -12.61 13.83 -5.43
CA GLY A 334 -12.60 12.75 -6.40
C GLY A 334 -13.60 11.65 -6.12
N HIS A 335 -13.23 10.41 -6.46
CA HIS A 335 -14.08 9.22 -6.33
C HIS A 335 -13.55 8.22 -5.30
N LEU A 336 -14.39 7.25 -4.94
CA LEU A 336 -13.99 5.98 -4.35
C LEU A 336 -14.36 4.84 -5.29
N TYR A 337 -13.60 3.75 -5.26
CA TYR A 337 -14.06 2.49 -5.82
C TYR A 337 -15.09 1.86 -4.87
N PHE A 338 -16.22 1.42 -5.43
CA PHE A 338 -17.32 0.80 -4.73
C PHE A 338 -17.34 -0.70 -5.03
N LEU A 339 -17.01 -1.50 -4.03
CA LEU A 339 -16.85 -2.94 -4.16
C LEU A 339 -17.94 -3.69 -3.40
N LYS A 340 -18.22 -4.92 -3.80
CA LYS A 340 -19.17 -5.83 -3.15
C LYS A 340 -18.51 -7.17 -2.79
N ASN A 341 -19.21 -7.92 -1.94
CA ASN A 341 -19.02 -9.30 -1.49
C ASN A 341 -18.49 -9.40 -0.06
N PHE A 342 -17.43 -8.68 0.30
CA PHE A 342 -16.79 -8.81 1.61
C PHE A 342 -16.69 -7.47 2.34
N PRO A 343 -17.77 -7.04 3.03
CA PRO A 343 -17.75 -5.85 3.85
C PRO A 343 -16.87 -6.08 5.10
N LEU A 344 -15.62 -5.63 5.04
CA LEU A 344 -14.78 -5.64 6.24
C LEU A 344 -15.26 -4.59 7.25
N GLY A 345 -15.36 -4.97 8.53
CA GLY A 345 -15.88 -4.14 9.63
C GLY A 345 -14.92 -3.06 10.12
N MET A 346 -15.29 -2.35 11.20
CA MET A 346 -14.46 -1.33 11.85
C MET A 346 -13.05 -1.87 12.16
N GLY A 347 -12.00 -1.05 12.05
CA GLY A 347 -10.60 -1.47 12.21
C GLY A 347 -9.91 -1.94 10.92
N SER A 348 -10.68 -2.28 9.88
CA SER A 348 -10.12 -2.61 8.55
C SER A 348 -9.70 -1.38 7.73
N SER A 349 -10.00 -0.17 8.21
CA SER A 349 -9.57 1.08 7.59
C SER A 349 -8.05 1.10 7.38
N GLY A 350 -7.61 1.40 6.18
CA GLY A 350 -6.21 1.50 5.77
C GLY A 350 -5.68 0.22 5.12
N ALA A 351 -6.50 -0.84 5.06
CA ALA A 351 -6.18 -2.06 4.34
C ALA A 351 -6.04 -1.80 2.85
N MET A 352 -4.99 -2.37 2.24
CA MET A 352 -4.80 -2.34 0.80
C MET A 352 -5.88 -3.16 0.07
N TYR A 353 -6.21 -2.72 -1.12
CA TYR A 353 -6.92 -3.52 -2.13
C TYR A 353 -6.00 -3.70 -3.34
N VAL A 354 -5.75 -4.95 -3.71
CA VAL A 354 -4.90 -5.30 -4.87
C VAL A 354 -5.67 -6.18 -5.85
N ASP A 355 -5.29 -6.16 -7.12
CA ASP A 355 -5.76 -7.16 -8.08
C ASP A 355 -4.94 -8.46 -8.02
N LYS A 356 -5.31 -9.43 -8.88
CA LYS A 356 -4.64 -10.73 -9.03
C LYS A 356 -3.14 -10.63 -9.35
N ASP A 357 -2.71 -9.53 -9.96
CA ASP A 357 -1.31 -9.30 -10.37
C ASP A 357 -0.53 -8.53 -9.29
N GLY A 358 -1.18 -8.19 -8.17
CA GLY A 358 -0.57 -7.46 -7.06
C GLY A 358 -0.44 -5.96 -7.32
N ASN A 359 -1.24 -5.40 -8.22
CA ASN A 359 -1.33 -3.96 -8.44
C ASN A 359 -2.21 -3.31 -7.37
N LEU A 360 -1.71 -2.27 -6.72
CA LEU A 360 -2.44 -1.55 -5.68
C LEU A 360 -3.49 -0.62 -6.31
N LEU A 361 -4.75 -0.79 -5.92
CA LEU A 361 -5.85 0.09 -6.31
C LEU A 361 -5.95 1.30 -5.37
N GLY A 362 -5.95 1.01 -4.07
CA GLY A 362 -6.23 2.00 -3.04
C GLY A 362 -6.42 1.39 -1.67
N LEU A 363 -6.93 2.19 -0.73
CA LEU A 363 -7.11 1.79 0.67
C LEU A 363 -8.58 1.77 1.07
N LYS A 364 -9.02 0.74 1.81
CA LYS A 364 -10.37 0.74 2.39
C LYS A 364 -10.54 1.93 3.31
N ALA A 365 -11.49 2.82 3.02
CA ALA A 365 -11.68 4.07 3.76
C ALA A 365 -13.00 4.12 4.53
N VAL A 366 -14.04 3.42 4.05
CA VAL A 366 -15.38 3.45 4.64
C VAL A 366 -15.83 2.03 4.96
N VAL A 367 -16.52 1.92 6.10
CA VAL A 367 -17.11 0.68 6.60
C VAL A 367 -18.61 0.76 6.41
N GLU A 368 -19.20 -0.30 5.84
CA GLU A 368 -20.65 -0.51 5.90
C GLU A 368 -20.97 -1.19 7.23
N ILE A 369 -21.98 -0.68 7.94
CA ILE A 369 -22.37 -1.19 9.25
C ILE A 369 -23.75 -1.84 9.13
N GLY A 370 -23.89 -3.05 9.66
CA GLY A 370 -25.18 -3.73 9.79
C GLY A 370 -25.13 -5.18 9.30
N LYS A 371 -26.19 -5.94 9.61
CA LYS A 371 -26.34 -7.35 9.22
C LYS A 371 -26.48 -7.58 7.71
N HIS A 372 -26.78 -6.52 6.97
CA HIS A 372 -26.92 -6.51 5.51
C HIS A 372 -25.80 -5.74 4.81
N ALA A 373 -24.69 -5.50 5.52
CA ALA A 373 -23.50 -4.98 4.87
C ALA A 373 -23.09 -5.95 3.75
N MET A 374 -22.71 -5.39 2.59
CA MET A 374 -22.21 -6.14 1.44
C MET A 374 -21.06 -5.43 0.72
N HIS A 375 -20.74 -4.20 1.09
CA HIS A 375 -19.93 -3.30 0.32
C HIS A 375 -18.68 -2.78 1.05
N SER A 376 -17.70 -2.42 0.25
CA SER A 376 -16.47 -1.76 0.68
C SER A 376 -16.21 -0.54 -0.21
N TRP A 377 -15.77 0.57 0.41
CA TRP A 377 -15.30 1.74 -0.33
C TRP A 377 -13.80 1.88 -0.20
N VAL A 378 -13.14 1.97 -1.35
CA VAL A 378 -11.70 2.04 -1.46
C VAL A 378 -11.34 3.41 -2.00
N ASP A 379 -10.50 4.13 -1.26
CA ASP A 379 -9.97 5.41 -1.67
C ASP A 379 -8.76 5.18 -2.61
N PRO A 380 -8.86 5.53 -3.90
CA PRO A 380 -7.75 5.36 -4.83
C PRO A 380 -6.56 6.24 -4.44
N ILE A 381 -5.35 5.71 -4.64
CA ILE A 381 -4.12 6.46 -4.38
C ILE A 381 -3.65 7.30 -5.58
N ARG A 382 -4.33 7.20 -6.73
CA ARG A 382 -4.05 7.97 -7.95
C ARG A 382 -5.25 8.02 -8.89
N SER A 383 -5.22 8.96 -9.82
CA SER A 383 -6.13 9.05 -10.97
C SER A 383 -5.53 9.97 -12.04
N LYS A 384 -5.73 9.69 -13.34
CA LYS A 384 -5.44 10.68 -14.41
C LYS A 384 -6.51 11.78 -14.54
N GLY A 385 -7.58 11.69 -13.75
CA GLY A 385 -8.68 12.63 -13.71
C GLY A 385 -9.74 12.37 -14.78
N PHE A 386 -11.01 12.57 -14.42
CA PHE A 386 -12.15 12.39 -15.32
C PHE A 386 -13.41 13.11 -14.83
N THR A 387 -14.35 13.33 -15.75
CA THR A 387 -15.73 13.72 -15.43
C THR A 387 -16.70 12.76 -16.11
N LYS A 388 -17.47 11.99 -15.33
CA LYS A 388 -18.47 11.04 -15.86
C LYS A 388 -19.54 10.73 -14.80
N GLY A 389 -20.81 10.62 -15.19
CA GLY A 389 -21.89 10.23 -14.27
C GLY A 389 -22.05 11.11 -13.02
N GLY A 390 -21.80 12.42 -13.15
CA GLY A 390 -21.83 13.36 -12.02
C GLY A 390 -20.63 13.23 -11.06
N ILE A 391 -19.65 12.37 -11.39
CA ILE A 391 -18.40 12.21 -10.66
C ILE A 391 -17.35 13.08 -11.36
N LYS A 392 -16.70 13.96 -10.58
CA LYS A 392 -15.53 14.72 -10.99
C LYS A 392 -14.34 14.26 -10.16
N THR A 393 -13.29 13.81 -10.82
CA THR A 393 -12.04 13.40 -10.18
C THR A 393 -10.90 14.22 -10.78
N PRO A 394 -10.14 14.98 -9.98
CA PRO A 394 -8.94 15.66 -10.47
C PRO A 394 -7.82 14.64 -10.74
N LYS A 395 -6.81 15.05 -11.49
CA LYS A 395 -5.57 14.27 -11.65
C LYS A 395 -4.74 14.34 -10.35
N TYR A 396 -4.23 13.22 -9.88
CA TYR A 396 -3.30 13.16 -8.75
C TYR A 396 -2.59 11.80 -8.67
N ASP A 397 -1.45 11.76 -7.97
CA ASP A 397 -0.80 10.53 -7.50
C ASP A 397 -0.21 10.78 -6.11
N LEU A 398 -0.75 10.14 -5.08
CA LEU A 398 -0.33 10.36 -3.69
C LEU A 398 1.10 9.88 -3.42
N ILE A 399 1.63 8.98 -4.27
CA ILE A 399 3.00 8.47 -4.17
C ILE A 399 3.94 9.33 -5.01
N LEU A 400 3.70 9.44 -6.32
CA LEU A 400 4.62 10.06 -7.26
C LEU A 400 4.47 11.58 -7.38
N GLY A 401 3.30 12.11 -7.08
CA GLY A 401 2.91 13.47 -7.46
C GLY A 401 2.30 13.54 -8.86
N GLY A 402 1.61 14.63 -9.14
CA GLY A 402 0.99 14.92 -10.43
C GLY A 402 0.97 16.42 -10.72
N ASP A 403 0.41 16.78 -11.86
CA ASP A 403 0.25 18.19 -12.24
C ASP A 403 -0.65 18.91 -11.22
N LYS A 404 -0.29 20.15 -10.85
CA LYS A 404 -0.96 20.95 -9.79
C LYS A 404 -0.97 20.30 -8.40
N GLN A 405 -0.19 19.24 -8.18
CA GLN A 405 -0.03 18.63 -6.87
C GLN A 405 1.11 19.30 -6.10
N LEU A 406 0.76 19.88 -4.96
CA LEU A 406 1.66 20.62 -4.07
C LEU A 406 2.56 19.69 -3.24
N THR A 407 2.05 18.51 -2.86
CA THR A 407 2.80 17.55 -2.04
C THR A 407 2.49 16.09 -2.41
N SER A 408 3.50 15.23 -2.36
CA SER A 408 3.41 13.78 -2.52
C SER A 408 4.38 13.06 -1.59
N TYR A 409 4.22 11.75 -1.42
CA TYR A 409 5.19 10.96 -0.66
C TYR A 409 6.61 11.06 -1.25
N LYS A 410 6.75 10.97 -2.58
CA LYS A 410 8.03 11.13 -3.28
C LYS A 410 8.67 12.49 -3.00
N GLN A 411 7.89 13.58 -3.12
CA GLN A 411 8.38 14.93 -2.82
C GLN A 411 8.87 15.06 -1.38
N GLN A 412 8.22 14.38 -0.42
CA GLN A 412 8.67 14.34 0.97
C GLN A 412 9.99 13.56 1.13
N VAL A 413 10.11 12.38 0.51
CA VAL A 413 11.36 11.61 0.50
C VAL A 413 12.52 12.43 -0.06
N GLU A 414 12.30 13.12 -1.17
CA GLU A 414 13.31 13.95 -1.84
C GLU A 414 13.66 15.20 -1.02
N LYS A 415 12.68 15.92 -0.49
CA LYS A 415 12.86 17.11 0.36
C LYS A 415 13.72 16.83 1.59
N TYR A 416 13.54 15.66 2.21
CA TYR A 416 14.29 15.26 3.41
C TYR A 416 15.47 14.33 3.09
N ASN A 417 15.84 14.21 1.81
CA ASN A 417 16.94 13.40 1.31
C ASN A 417 17.01 11.97 1.90
N LYS A 418 15.85 11.31 2.03
CA LYS A 418 15.80 9.95 2.56
C LYS A 418 16.26 8.96 1.49
N LYS A 419 17.11 8.00 1.87
CA LYS A 419 17.55 6.91 1.00
C LYS A 419 16.63 5.71 1.21
N THR A 420 15.53 5.65 0.47
CA THR A 420 14.49 4.65 0.71
C THR A 420 14.45 3.57 -0.37
N PHE A 421 13.81 2.43 -0.08
CA PHE A 421 13.61 1.34 -1.01
C PHE A 421 12.89 1.77 -2.30
N LEU A 422 11.82 2.57 -2.22
CA LEU A 422 11.14 3.05 -3.43
C LEU A 422 12.00 4.02 -4.25
N ARG A 423 12.81 4.86 -3.58
CA ARG A 423 13.75 5.78 -4.25
C ARG A 423 14.86 5.01 -4.98
N GLU A 424 15.47 4.02 -4.34
CA GLU A 424 16.52 3.19 -4.94
C GLU A 424 16.00 2.30 -6.08
N ARG A 425 14.69 2.01 -6.11
CA ARG A 425 14.03 1.39 -7.27
C ARG A 425 13.80 2.34 -8.43
N GLY A 426 14.08 3.63 -8.27
CA GLY A 426 13.81 4.66 -9.27
C GLY A 426 12.33 4.95 -9.44
N TRP A 427 11.54 4.82 -8.36
CA TRP A 427 10.10 5.13 -8.36
C TRP A 427 9.29 4.34 -9.40
N LYS A 428 9.64 3.07 -9.60
CA LYS A 428 8.98 2.16 -10.54
C LYS A 428 8.90 0.74 -10.00
N HIS A 429 7.95 -0.01 -10.54
CA HIS A 429 7.88 -1.44 -10.34
C HIS A 429 8.92 -2.16 -11.22
N ILE A 430 9.44 -3.29 -10.73
CA ILE A 430 10.39 -4.12 -11.48
C ILE A 430 9.61 -5.37 -11.83
N SER A 431 9.27 -5.53 -13.11
CA SER A 431 8.58 -6.70 -13.67
C SER A 431 9.54 -7.80 -14.07
#